data_AF-A0A1H9HP81-F1
#
_entry.id   AF-A0A1H9HP81-F1
#
_cell.length_a   1.000
_cell.length_b   1.000
_cell.length_c   1.000
_cell.angle_alpha   90.00
_cell.angle_beta   90.00
_cell.angle_gamma   90.00
#
_symmetry.space_group_name_H-M   'P 1'
#
loop_
_entity.id
_entity.type
_entity.pdbx_description
1 polymer ?
#
loop_
_entity_poly.entity_id
_entity_poly.type
_entity_poly.pdbx_seq_one_letter_code
_entity_poly.pdbx_strand_id
1 'polypeptide(L)'
;MTSRRRPALGVWAYFAIAFSLGAYFTFAAVQGSYGVFRRVEINAEAQTLRTDLAALELKVTRMENLTLRLSDTYLDLDLLDEQARSVLGMLRSDEIVVR
;
A
#
# COMPACT_ATOMS: atom_id res chain seq x y z
N MET A 1 54.34 -34.14 46.56
CA MET A 1 53.53 -32.92 46.29
C MET A 1 53.15 -32.92 44.81
N THR A 2 51.92 -33.26 44.46
CA THR A 2 51.45 -33.16 43.07
C THR A 2 50.08 -32.49 43.06
N SER A 3 50.08 -31.18 42.92
CA SER A 3 48.86 -30.40 42.66
C SER A 3 48.43 -30.66 41.22
N ARG A 4 47.40 -31.49 41.05
CA ARG A 4 46.78 -31.74 39.75
C ARG A 4 45.93 -30.51 39.41
N ARG A 5 46.50 -29.55 38.68
CA ARG A 5 45.74 -28.43 38.09
C ARG A 5 44.68 -29.03 37.17
N ARG A 6 43.42 -29.04 37.62
CA ARG A 6 42.29 -29.35 36.76
C ARG A 6 42.24 -28.25 35.68
N PRO A 7 42.35 -28.60 34.39
CA PRO A 7 42.35 -27.58 33.35
C PRO A 7 41.00 -26.86 33.38
N ALA A 8 41.02 -25.53 33.23
CA ALA A 8 39.83 -24.65 33.31
C ALA A 8 38.88 -24.79 32.11
N LEU A 9 38.75 -25.99 31.54
CA LEU A 9 37.96 -26.30 30.35
C LEU A 9 36.49 -25.91 30.52
N GLY A 10 35.94 -26.02 31.74
CA GLY A 10 34.56 -25.61 32.02
C GLY A 10 34.31 -24.11 31.81
N VAL A 11 35.29 -23.26 32.15
CA VAL A 11 35.19 -21.81 31.97
C VAL A 11 35.23 -21.47 30.47
N TRP A 12 36.14 -22.09 29.72
CA TRP A 12 36.22 -21.92 28.27
C TRP A 12 34.97 -22.40 27.55
N ALA A 13 34.44 -23.58 27.92
CA ALA A 13 33.20 -24.10 27.36
C ALA A 13 32.01 -23.18 27.65
N TYR A 14 31.93 -22.66 28.88
CA TYR A 14 30.89 -21.70 29.26
C TYR A 14 30.92 -20.44 28.38
N PHE A 15 32.09 -19.80 28.24
CA PHE A 15 32.22 -18.61 27.41
C PHE A 15 31.98 -18.90 25.93
N ALA A 16 32.44 -20.04 25.41
CA ALA A 16 32.21 -20.44 24.02
C ALA A 16 30.71 -20.61 23.73
N ILE A 17 29.97 -21.27 24.63
CA ILE A 17 28.52 -21.44 24.50
C ILE A 17 27.81 -20.09 24.61
N ALA A 18 28.16 -19.28 25.61
CA ALA A 18 27.54 -17.97 25.82
C ALA A 18 27.75 -17.05 24.59
N PHE A 19 28.96 -17.02 24.05
CA PHE A 19 29.29 -16.23 22.86
C PHE A 19 28.57 -16.76 21.61
N SER A 20 28.49 -18.09 21.45
CA SER A 20 27.78 -18.72 20.33
C SER A 20 26.29 -18.39 20.35
N LEU A 21 25.66 -18.45 21.53
CA LEU A 21 24.26 -18.06 21.70
C LEU A 21 24.06 -16.56 21.41
N GLY A 22 24.91 -15.70 21.95
CA GLY A 22 24.87 -14.25 21.68
C GLY A 22 24.99 -13.94 20.19
N ALA A 23 25.93 -14.58 19.50
CA ALA A 23 26.11 -14.45 18.06
C ALA A 23 24.88 -14.95 17.28
N TYR A 24 24.32 -16.10 17.64
CA TYR A 24 23.11 -16.65 17.01
C TYR A 24 21.92 -15.68 17.15
N PHE A 25 21.66 -15.18 18.35
CA PHE A 25 20.55 -14.25 18.58
C PHE A 25 20.75 -12.91 17.88
N THR A 26 21.99 -12.39 17.85
CA THR A 26 22.31 -11.16 17.12
C THR A 26 22.08 -11.36 15.62
N PHE A 27 22.54 -12.48 15.07
CA PHE A 27 22.32 -12.85 13.68
C PHE A 27 20.82 -12.99 13.37
N ALA A 28 20.06 -13.69 14.21
CA ALA A 28 18.62 -13.88 14.06
C ALA A 28 17.83 -12.57 14.19
N ALA A 29 18.27 -11.63 15.04
CA ALA A 29 17.65 -10.31 15.15
C ALA A 29 17.89 -9.42 13.92
N VAL A 30 18.99 -9.64 13.21
CA VAL A 30 19.34 -8.90 11.99
C VAL A 30 18.70 -9.53 10.75
N GLN A 31 18.85 -10.85 10.55
CA GLN A 31 18.42 -11.54 9.33
C GLN A 31 17.10 -12.32 9.47
N GLY A 32 16.58 -12.47 10.68
CA GLY A 32 15.36 -13.26 10.91
C GLY A 32 14.11 -12.58 10.34
N SER A 33 13.07 -13.39 10.13
CA SER A 33 11.75 -12.94 9.64
C SER A 33 11.07 -11.90 10.54
N TYR A 34 11.50 -11.76 11.79
CA TYR A 34 11.05 -10.74 12.75
C TYR A 34 12.12 -9.68 13.06
N GLY A 35 13.20 -9.64 12.28
CA GLY A 35 14.29 -8.71 12.45
C GLY A 35 13.91 -7.26 12.13
N VAL A 36 14.79 -6.32 12.47
CA VAL A 36 14.54 -4.87 12.32
C VAL A 36 14.18 -4.49 10.87
N PHE A 37 14.77 -5.17 9.89
CA PHE A 37 14.52 -4.93 8.47
C PHE A 37 13.10 -5.30 8.03
N ARG A 38 12.45 -6.29 8.65
CA ARG A 38 11.08 -6.67 8.28
C ARG A 38 10.09 -5.54 8.52
N ARG A 39 10.29 -4.73 9.57
CA ARG A 39 9.43 -3.56 9.84
C ARG A 39 9.53 -2.52 8.73
N VAL A 40 10.73 -2.29 8.18
CA VAL A 40 10.93 -1.34 7.08
C VAL A 40 10.25 -1.83 5.82
N GLU A 41 10.41 -3.12 5.50
CA GLU A 41 9.76 -3.76 4.35
C GLU A 41 8.23 -3.70 4.43
N ILE A 42 7.66 -4.10 5.57
CA ILE A 42 6.20 -4.05 5.80
C ILE A 42 5.68 -2.62 5.69
N ASN A 43 6.40 -1.63 6.23
CA ASN A 43 5.96 -0.23 6.15
C ASN A 43 6.01 0.29 4.71
N ALA A 44 7.01 -0.11 3.92
CA ALA A 44 7.10 0.24 2.51
C ALA A 44 5.94 -0.38 1.71
N GLU A 45 5.67 -1.67 1.92
CA GLU A 45 4.56 -2.38 1.29
C GLU A 45 3.18 -1.81 1.69
N ALA A 46 3.03 -1.44 2.96
CA ALA A 46 1.83 -0.78 3.44
C ALA A 46 1.62 0.59 2.75
N GLN A 47 2.71 1.33 2.50
CA GLN A 47 2.64 2.63 1.83
C GLN A 47 2.25 2.48 0.35
N THR A 48 2.77 1.47 -0.35
CA THR A 48 2.37 1.18 -1.74
C THR A 48 0.90 0.79 -1.79
N LEU A 49 0.46 -0.13 -0.93
CA LEU A 49 -0.94 -0.57 -0.88
C LEU A 49 -1.91 0.58 -0.57
N ARG A 50 -1.53 1.52 0.30
CA ARG A 50 -2.36 2.72 0.57
C ARG A 50 -2.50 3.62 -0.65
N THR A 51 -1.44 3.75 -1.43
CA THR A 51 -1.46 4.56 -2.66
C THR A 51 -2.38 3.92 -3.71
N ASP A 52 -2.29 2.60 -3.87
CA ASP A 52 -3.13 1.85 -4.79
C ASP A 52 -4.60 1.89 -4.36
N LEU A 53 -4.87 1.77 -3.07
CA LEU A 53 -6.21 1.88 -2.50
C LEU A 53 -6.81 3.26 -2.79
N ALA A 54 -6.08 4.34 -2.54
CA ALA A 54 -6.57 5.70 -2.82
C ALA A 54 -6.88 5.90 -4.32
N ALA A 55 -6.05 5.34 -5.21
CA ALA A 55 -6.30 5.39 -6.64
C ALA A 55 -7.53 4.58 -7.05
N LEU A 56 -7.80 3.47 -6.38
CA LEU A 56 -8.97 2.63 -6.62
C LEU A 56 -10.26 3.27 -6.10
N GLU A 57 -10.23 3.86 -4.90
CA GLU A 57 -11.35 4.63 -4.34
C GLU A 57 -11.75 5.76 -5.28
N LEU A 58 -10.79 6.50 -5.83
CA LEU A 58 -11.07 7.57 -6.79
C LEU A 58 -11.76 7.05 -8.07
N LYS A 59 -11.42 5.84 -8.52
CA LYS A 59 -12.11 5.19 -9.65
C LYS A 59 -13.53 4.79 -9.27
N VAL A 60 -13.73 4.23 -8.08
CA VAL A 60 -15.05 3.87 -7.57
C VAL A 60 -15.95 5.10 -7.49
N THR A 61 -15.50 6.18 -6.84
CA THR A 61 -16.26 7.43 -6.76
C THR A 61 -16.63 7.99 -8.14
N ARG A 62 -15.71 7.91 -9.11
CA ARG A 62 -16.00 8.32 -10.49
C ARG A 62 -17.10 7.46 -11.11
N MET A 63 -17.00 6.14 -10.98
CA MET A 63 -17.99 5.23 -11.55
C MET A 63 -19.36 5.41 -10.87
N GLU A 64 -19.38 5.56 -9.55
CA GLU A 64 -20.60 5.87 -8.79
C GLU A 64 -21.24 7.17 -9.27
N ASN A 65 -20.46 8.23 -9.49
CA ASN A 65 -20.99 9.48 -10.03
C ASN A 65 -21.57 9.32 -11.44
N LEU A 66 -20.89 8.60 -12.33
CA LEU A 66 -21.39 8.32 -13.68
C LEU A 66 -22.67 7.50 -13.63
N THR A 67 -22.73 6.46 -12.80
CA THR A 67 -23.93 5.63 -12.62
C THR A 67 -25.08 6.44 -12.03
N LEU A 68 -24.81 7.32 -11.06
CA LEU A 68 -25.82 8.23 -10.52
C LEU A 68 -26.36 9.17 -11.60
N ARG A 69 -25.51 9.71 -12.47
CA ARG A 69 -25.93 10.59 -13.56
C ARG A 69 -26.67 9.89 -14.70
N LEU A 70 -26.56 8.56 -14.78
CA LEU A 70 -27.31 7.74 -15.73
C LEU A 70 -28.68 7.30 -15.19
N SER A 71 -28.96 7.50 -13.90
CA SER A 71 -30.26 7.19 -13.29
C SER A 71 -31.31 8.23 -13.69
N ASP A 72 -32.50 7.78 -14.10
CA ASP A 72 -33.66 8.62 -14.45
C ASP A 72 -34.03 9.66 -13.38
N THR A 73 -33.68 9.42 -12.11
CA THR A 73 -33.99 10.36 -11.01
C THR A 73 -33.00 11.54 -10.92
N TYR A 74 -31.83 11.42 -11.56
CA TYR A 74 -30.76 12.44 -11.62
C TYR A 74 -30.35 12.76 -13.06
N LEU A 75 -31.11 12.27 -14.05
CA LEU A 75 -30.90 12.50 -15.46
C LEU A 75 -31.31 13.95 -15.79
N ASP A 76 -30.33 14.83 -15.84
CA ASP A 76 -30.54 16.23 -16.17
C ASP A 76 -30.84 16.36 -17.67
N LEU A 77 -32.13 16.51 -17.98
CA LEU A 77 -32.65 16.69 -19.33
C LEU A 77 -32.00 17.90 -20.04
N ASP A 78 -31.61 18.94 -19.31
CA ASP A 78 -30.96 20.11 -19.88
C ASP A 78 -29.52 19.77 -20.35
N LEU A 79 -28.79 18.94 -19.58
CA LEU A 79 -27.46 18.45 -19.99
C LEU A 79 -27.52 17.48 -21.18
N LEU A 80 -28.62 16.71 -21.29
CA LEU A 80 -28.88 15.85 -22.44
C LEU A 80 -29.19 16.67 -23.70
N ASP A 81 -30.00 17.72 -23.56
CA ASP A 81 -30.32 18.63 -24.67
C ASP A 81 -29.08 19.39 -25.14
N GLU A 82 -28.23 19.86 -24.22
CA GLU A 82 -26.94 20.49 -24.56
C GLU A 82 -25.95 19.52 -25.23
N GLN A 83 -25.84 18.28 -24.75
CA GLN A 83 -25.03 17.25 -25.41
C GLN A 83 -25.58 16.89 -26.79
N ALA A 84 -26.91 16.78 -26.94
CA ALA A 84 -27.55 16.54 -28.23
C ALA A 84 -27.31 17.71 -29.20
N ARG A 85 -27.42 18.95 -28.73
CA ARG A 85 -27.15 20.17 -29.51
C ARG A 85 -25.68 20.25 -29.93
N SER A 86 -24.74 19.90 -29.05
CA SER A 86 -23.29 19.94 -29.36
C SER A 86 -22.81 18.79 -30.26
N VAL A 87 -23.32 17.57 -30.05
CA VAL A 87 -22.86 16.36 -30.76
C VAL A 87 -23.62 16.15 -32.07
N LEU A 88 -24.94 16.35 -32.07
CA LEU A 88 -25.80 16.11 -33.23
C LEU A 88 -26.06 17.38 -34.04
N GLY A 89 -25.59 18.56 -33.59
CA GLY A 89 -25.87 19.83 -34.26
C GLY A 89 -27.35 20.18 -34.29
N MET A 90 -28.14 19.65 -33.34
CA MET A 90 -29.58 19.87 -33.22
C MET A 90 -29.86 21.31 -32.76
N LEU A 91 -29.72 22.27 -33.69
CA LEU A 91 -30.36 23.58 -33.54
C LEU A 91 -31.84 23.43 -33.86
N ARG A 92 -32.67 23.94 -32.96
CA ARG A 92 -34.09 24.13 -33.23
C ARG A 92 -34.22 25.09 -34.41
N SER A 93 -35.15 24.83 -35.33
CA SER A 93 -35.32 25.58 -36.58
C SER A 93 -35.50 27.11 -36.38
N ASP A 94 -35.73 27.54 -35.14
CA ASP A 94 -36.02 28.89 -34.68
C ASP A 94 -34.88 29.60 -33.91
N GLU A 95 -33.68 29.01 -33.77
CA GLU A 95 -32.55 29.63 -33.03
C GLU A 95 -31.45 30.22 -33.96
N ILE A 96 -31.06 31.48 -33.72
CA ILE A 96 -30.06 32.22 -34.50
C ILE A 96 -28.77 32.38 -33.67
N VAL A 97 -27.65 31.87 -34.18
CA VAL A 97 -26.31 32.09 -33.59
C VAL A 97 -25.85 33.51 -33.92
N VAL A 98 -25.79 34.39 -32.92
CA VAL A 98 -25.14 35.71 -33.06
C VAL A 98 -23.66 35.54 -32.74
N ARG A 99 -22.81 35.89 -33.71
CA ARG A 99 -21.34 35.83 -33.65
C ARG A 99 -20.75 37.05 -32.96
#